data_AF-A0A0R2XFX1-F1
#
_entry.id   AF-A0A0R2XFX1-F1
#
_cell.length_a   1.000
_cell.length_b   1.000
_cell.length_c   1.000
_cell.angle_alpha   90.00
_cell.angle_beta   90.00
_cell.angle_gamma   90.00
#
_symmetry.space_group_name_H-M   'P 1'
#
loop_
_entity.id
_entity.type
_entity.pdbx_description
1 polymer ?
#
loop_
_entity_poly.entity_id
_entity_poly.type
_entity_poly.pdbx_seq_one_letter_code
_entity_poly.pdbx_strand_id
1 'polypeptide(L)'
;MNEIMTKLLNIFCLCALIANFSFAAETVSRAEYDALLQRVEGLESVLEEVQVDQFATLASRQLDASKSISDSPFIDNVVSVLQEREEDVNYPWMDAEKWAQLNVGMTSVEVLALLGDPTMNDPSLHKRIDFFYTYQGRRVATRQWSKGLIRFYRNKVVSFELPNL
;
A
#
# COMPACT_ATOMS: atom_id res chain seq x y z
N MET A 1 -5.30 -55.63 78.24
CA MET A 1 -4.37 -56.07 77.18
C MET A 1 -4.95 -55.93 75.76
N ASN A 2 -6.27 -55.79 75.59
CA ASN A 2 -6.91 -55.73 74.26
C ASN A 2 -6.97 -54.33 73.62
N GLU A 3 -6.83 -53.25 74.40
CA GLU A 3 -6.91 -51.86 73.91
C GLU A 3 -5.61 -51.35 73.25
N ILE A 4 -4.45 -51.83 73.71
CA ILE A 4 -3.14 -51.44 73.15
C ILE A 4 -2.95 -52.09 71.77
N MET A 5 -3.42 -53.33 71.61
CA MET A 5 -3.33 -54.07 70.36
C MET A 5 -4.24 -53.50 69.26
N THR A 6 -5.41 -52.95 69.63
CA THR A 6 -6.31 -52.26 68.69
C THR A 6 -5.77 -50.90 68.25
N LYS A 7 -5.10 -50.16 69.14
CA LYS A 7 -4.43 -48.89 68.76
C LYS A 7 -3.22 -49.11 67.85
N LEU A 8 -2.42 -50.15 68.09
CA LEU A 8 -1.30 -50.54 67.21
C LEU A 8 -1.79 -50.99 65.82
N LEU A 9 -2.89 -51.74 65.77
CA LEU A 9 -3.50 -52.17 64.49
C LEU A 9 -4.05 -50.97 63.69
N ASN A 10 -4.68 -49.99 64.36
CA ASN A 10 -5.20 -48.79 63.68
C ASN A 10 -4.08 -47.86 63.18
N ILE A 11 -2.96 -47.73 63.91
CA ILE A 11 -1.79 -46.94 63.45
C ILE A 11 -1.14 -47.62 62.24
N PHE A 12 -1.02 -48.95 62.25
CA PHE A 12 -0.49 -49.71 61.11
C PHE A 12 -1.38 -49.58 59.87
N CYS A 13 -2.70 -49.55 60.06
CA CYS A 13 -3.67 -49.36 58.97
C CYS A 13 -3.64 -47.93 58.39
N LEU A 14 -3.42 -46.91 59.23
CA LEU A 14 -3.30 -45.51 58.76
C LEU A 14 -2.01 -45.27 57.96
N CYS A 15 -0.89 -45.91 58.33
CA CYS A 15 0.36 -45.84 57.57
C CYS A 15 0.29 -46.57 56.22
N ALA A 16 -0.43 -47.69 56.13
CA ALA A 16 -0.62 -48.42 54.88
C ALA A 16 -1.50 -47.67 53.87
N LEU A 17 -2.40 -46.80 54.34
CA LEU A 17 -3.29 -46.02 53.47
C LEU A 17 -2.58 -44.79 52.85
N ILE A 18 -1.61 -44.19 53.56
CA ILE A 18 -0.84 -43.05 53.06
C ILE A 18 0.22 -43.49 52.02
N ALA A 19 0.77 -44.71 52.16
CA ALA A 19 1.75 -45.25 51.21
C ALA A 19 1.15 -45.53 49.82
N ASN A 20 -0.15 -45.80 49.72
CA ASN A 20 -0.83 -46.07 48.45
C ASN A 20 -1.29 -44.80 47.70
N PHE A 21 -1.20 -43.62 48.31
CA PHE A 21 -1.57 -42.36 47.65
C PHE A 21 -0.39 -41.67 46.93
N SER A 22 0.79 -42.27 46.96
CA SER A 22 1.92 -41.77 46.17
C SER A 22 1.85 -42.36 44.76
N PHE A 23 1.59 -41.48 43.81
CA PHE A 23 2.05 -41.55 42.41
C PHE A 23 1.18 -42.32 41.40
N ALA A 24 -0.01 -41.78 41.11
CA ALA A 24 -0.60 -41.88 39.77
C ALA A 24 -0.15 -40.68 38.91
N ALA A 25 1.16 -40.48 38.81
CA ALA A 25 1.76 -39.63 37.78
C ALA A 25 2.64 -40.55 36.96
N GLU A 26 2.24 -40.79 35.73
CA GLU A 26 3.07 -41.49 34.76
C GLU A 26 4.39 -40.73 34.65
N THR A 27 5.42 -41.22 35.33
CA THR A 27 6.75 -40.60 35.33
C THR A 27 7.33 -40.81 33.96
N VAL A 28 7.15 -39.83 33.07
CA VAL A 28 7.98 -39.73 31.87
C VAL A 28 9.42 -39.77 32.36
N SER A 29 10.15 -40.81 31.98
CA SER A 29 11.52 -40.96 32.44
C SER A 29 12.33 -39.79 31.92
N ARG A 30 13.31 -39.32 32.68
CA ARG A 30 14.16 -38.18 32.29
C ARG A 30 14.75 -38.36 30.87
N ALA A 31 15.06 -39.61 30.52
CA ALA A 31 15.54 -40.01 29.20
C ALA A 31 14.52 -39.80 28.07
N GLU A 32 13.23 -40.06 28.30
CA GLU A 32 12.18 -39.83 27.30
C GLU A 32 11.93 -38.34 27.09
N TYR A 33 12.03 -37.54 28.15
CA TYR A 33 11.93 -36.08 28.05
C TYR A 33 13.10 -35.50 27.25
N ASP A 34 14.33 -35.97 27.50
CA ASP A 34 15.52 -35.56 26.77
C ASP A 34 15.45 -35.97 25.28
N ALA A 35 14.96 -37.18 24.98
CA ALA A 35 14.74 -37.64 23.62
C ALA A 35 13.66 -36.82 22.89
N LEU A 36 12.63 -36.38 23.61
CA LEU A 36 11.59 -35.52 23.05
C LEU A 36 12.13 -34.12 22.74
N LEU A 37 12.92 -33.53 23.65
CA LEU A 37 13.59 -32.25 23.42
C LEU A 37 14.48 -32.29 22.18
N GLN A 38 15.27 -33.34 22.03
CA GLN A 38 16.15 -33.50 20.85
C GLN A 38 15.34 -33.60 19.55
N ARG A 39 14.17 -34.24 19.58
CA ARG A 39 13.26 -34.30 18.42
C ARG A 39 12.63 -32.95 18.12
N VAL A 40 12.24 -32.20 19.14
CA VAL A 40 11.68 -30.86 18.97
C VAL A 40 12.73 -29.94 18.34
N GLU A 41 13.95 -29.94 18.87
CA GLU A 41 15.07 -29.15 18.34
C GLU A 41 15.38 -29.49 16.88
N GLY A 42 15.40 -30.78 16.53
CA GLY A 42 15.61 -31.22 15.15
C GLY A 42 14.45 -30.88 14.20
N LEU A 43 13.21 -30.83 14.69
CA LEU A 43 12.06 -30.40 13.89
C LEU A 43 12.04 -28.88 13.70
N GLU A 44 12.42 -28.12 14.73
CA GLU A 44 12.53 -26.66 14.67
C GLU A 44 13.63 -26.24 13.69
N SER A 45 14.78 -26.91 13.69
CA SER A 45 15.87 -26.61 12.74
C SER A 45 15.46 -26.88 11.28
N VAL A 46 14.76 -28.00 11.03
CA VAL A 46 14.28 -28.34 9.69
C VAL A 46 13.19 -27.35 9.25
N LEU A 47 12.34 -26.89 10.16
CA LEU A 47 11.31 -25.89 9.84
C LEU A 47 11.92 -24.55 9.46
N GLU A 48 12.97 -24.11 10.15
CA GLU A 48 13.68 -22.86 9.86
C GLU A 48 14.33 -22.89 8.46
N GLU A 49 15.02 -23.99 8.13
CA GLU A 49 15.64 -24.18 6.81
C GLU A 49 14.59 -24.22 5.68
N VAL A 50 13.49 -24.96 5.89
CA VAL A 50 12.43 -25.11 4.89
C VAL A 50 11.65 -23.81 4.68
N GLN A 51 11.40 -23.01 5.73
CA GLN A 51 10.74 -21.71 5.56
C GLN A 51 11.63 -20.74 4.77
N VAL A 52 12.91 -20.61 5.10
CA VAL A 52 13.76 -19.61 4.43
C VAL A 52 13.88 -19.89 2.93
N ASP A 53 14.08 -21.15 2.54
CA ASP A 53 14.26 -21.51 1.13
C ASP A 53 12.97 -21.42 0.31
N GLN A 54 11.83 -21.83 0.87
CA GLN A 54 10.53 -21.75 0.17
C GLN A 54 10.03 -20.32 0.04
N PHE A 55 10.20 -19.48 1.08
CA PHE A 55 9.81 -18.08 1.01
C PHE A 55 10.71 -17.30 0.04
N ALA A 56 12.01 -17.57 -0.01
CA ALA A 56 12.91 -16.94 -0.97
C ALA A 56 12.57 -17.30 -2.42
N THR A 57 12.25 -18.58 -2.70
CA THR A 57 11.87 -19.02 -4.06
C THR A 57 10.48 -18.54 -4.48
N LEU A 58 9.53 -18.41 -3.56
CA LEU A 58 8.22 -17.82 -3.85
C LEU A 58 8.33 -16.31 -4.10
N ALA A 59 9.13 -15.60 -3.30
CA ALA A 59 9.38 -14.17 -3.49
C ALA A 59 10.06 -13.89 -4.84
N SER A 60 11.05 -14.68 -5.24
CA SER A 60 11.71 -14.52 -6.54
C SER A 60 10.78 -14.84 -7.71
N ARG A 61 9.99 -15.92 -7.65
CA ARG A 61 9.00 -16.25 -8.69
C ARG A 61 7.90 -15.21 -8.82
N GLN A 62 7.46 -14.61 -7.70
CA GLN A 62 6.47 -13.54 -7.73
C GLN A 62 7.06 -12.27 -8.35
N LEU A 63 8.34 -11.97 -8.11
CA LEU A 63 9.05 -10.87 -8.76
C LEU A 63 9.19 -11.10 -10.28
N ASP A 64 9.54 -12.31 -10.70
CA ASP A 64 9.70 -12.67 -12.11
C ASP A 64 8.35 -12.72 -12.86
N ALA A 65 7.30 -13.21 -12.20
CA ALA A 65 5.94 -13.19 -12.75
C ALA A 65 5.39 -11.76 -12.87
N SER A 66 5.64 -10.89 -11.89
CA SER A 66 5.21 -9.49 -11.96
C SER A 66 6.00 -8.70 -13.02
N LYS A 67 7.28 -9.03 -13.25
CA LYS A 67 8.10 -8.45 -14.33
C LYS A 67 7.68 -8.91 -15.73
N SER A 68 7.36 -10.20 -15.90
CA SER A 68 6.91 -10.71 -17.21
C SER A 68 5.50 -10.24 -17.60
N ILE A 69 4.63 -9.92 -16.63
CA ILE A 69 3.32 -9.29 -16.87
C ILE A 69 3.48 -7.80 -17.22
N SER A 70 4.41 -7.09 -16.58
CA SER A 70 4.68 -5.68 -16.89
C SER A 70 5.34 -5.46 -18.25
N ASP A 71 6.09 -6.43 -18.77
CA ASP A 71 6.79 -6.29 -20.06
C ASP A 71 5.90 -6.66 -21.27
N SER A 72 4.60 -6.89 -21.07
CA SER A 72 3.70 -7.22 -22.18
C SER A 72 3.22 -5.95 -22.90
N PRO A 73 3.52 -5.79 -24.21
CA PRO A 73 3.20 -4.56 -24.96
C PRO A 73 1.69 -4.29 -25.07
N PHE A 74 0.86 -5.31 -24.81
CA PHE A 74 -0.59 -5.17 -24.71
C PHE A 74 -1.01 -4.40 -23.46
N ILE A 75 -0.41 -4.70 -22.29
CA ILE A 75 -0.75 -4.01 -21.03
C ILE A 75 -0.28 -2.57 -21.09
N ASP A 76 0.91 -2.32 -21.64
CA ASP A 76 1.41 -0.94 -21.84
C ASP A 76 0.46 -0.10 -22.70
N ASN A 77 -0.05 -0.68 -23.80
CA ASN A 77 -1.00 0.01 -24.67
C ASN A 77 -2.34 0.27 -23.95
N VAL A 78 -2.85 -0.69 -23.18
CA VAL A 78 -4.07 -0.48 -22.39
C VAL A 78 -3.86 0.62 -21.35
N VAL A 79 -2.72 0.62 -20.65
CA VAL A 79 -2.37 1.65 -19.67
C VAL A 79 -2.25 3.02 -20.32
N SER A 80 -1.60 3.13 -21.50
CA SER A 80 -1.50 4.42 -22.20
C SER A 80 -2.86 4.95 -22.65
N VAL A 81 -3.75 4.08 -23.16
CA VAL A 81 -5.10 4.48 -23.58
C VAL A 81 -5.95 4.92 -22.38
N LEU A 82 -5.80 4.25 -21.23
CA LEU A 82 -6.47 4.66 -20.00
C LEU A 82 -5.95 6.01 -19.49
N GLN A 83 -4.64 6.21 -19.48
CA GLN A 83 -4.03 7.47 -19.06
C GLN A 83 -4.45 8.63 -19.97
N GLU A 84 -4.48 8.43 -21.29
CA GLU A 84 -4.94 9.44 -22.26
C GLU A 84 -6.39 9.83 -21.99
N ARG A 85 -7.28 8.85 -21.79
CA ARG A 85 -8.70 9.14 -21.45
C ARG A 85 -8.85 9.85 -20.11
N GLU A 86 -8.07 9.47 -19.10
CA GLU A 86 -8.08 10.14 -17.81
C GLU A 86 -7.58 11.58 -17.90
N GLU A 87 -6.54 11.84 -18.71
CA GLU A 87 -6.02 13.18 -18.98
C GLU A 87 -7.06 14.04 -19.72
N ASP A 88 -7.73 13.50 -20.74
CA ASP A 88 -8.76 14.23 -21.50
C ASP A 88 -9.97 14.63 -20.65
N VAL A 89 -10.40 13.75 -19.74
CA VAL A 89 -11.56 14.00 -18.88
C VAL A 89 -11.23 14.99 -17.77
N ASN A 90 -10.07 14.84 -17.12
CA ASN A 90 -9.72 15.63 -15.94
C ASN A 90 -9.00 16.93 -16.29
N TYR A 91 -8.22 16.94 -17.37
CA TYR A 91 -7.36 18.05 -17.76
C TYR A 91 -7.46 18.37 -19.27
N PRO A 92 -8.64 18.78 -19.78
CA PRO A 92 -8.83 19.08 -21.20
C PRO A 92 -7.86 20.13 -21.75
N TRP A 93 -7.33 20.99 -20.89
CA TRP A 93 -6.38 22.05 -21.23
C TRP A 93 -4.95 21.55 -21.45
N MET A 94 -4.58 20.29 -21.17
CA MET A 94 -3.20 19.78 -21.37
C MET A 94 -2.86 19.43 -22.83
N ASP A 95 -3.75 19.75 -23.76
CA ASP A 95 -3.53 19.64 -25.20
C ASP A 95 -2.89 20.93 -25.77
N ALA A 96 -1.68 20.80 -26.33
CA ALA A 96 -0.93 21.91 -26.91
C ALA A 96 -1.65 22.56 -28.11
N GLU A 97 -2.46 21.81 -28.86
CA GLU A 97 -3.19 22.34 -30.01
C GLU A 97 -4.25 23.36 -29.59
N LYS A 98 -4.83 23.19 -28.40
CA LYS A 98 -5.78 24.14 -27.82
C LYS A 98 -5.09 25.45 -27.46
N TRP A 99 -3.93 25.38 -26.81
CA TRP A 99 -3.16 26.58 -26.49
C TRP A 99 -2.72 27.35 -27.75
N ALA A 100 -2.43 26.66 -28.85
CA ALA A 100 -2.07 27.28 -30.11
C ALA A 100 -3.21 28.10 -30.75
N GLN A 101 -4.47 27.80 -30.41
CA GLN A 101 -5.64 28.52 -30.91
C GLN A 101 -5.93 29.81 -30.11
N LEU A 102 -5.29 30.00 -28.94
CA LEU A 102 -5.47 31.19 -28.12
C LEU A 102 -4.90 32.43 -28.80
N ASN A 103 -5.67 33.51 -28.77
CA ASN A 103 -5.28 34.79 -29.32
C ASN A 103 -5.55 35.94 -28.35
N VAL A 104 -4.71 36.97 -28.42
CA VAL A 104 -4.92 38.21 -27.67
C VAL A 104 -6.22 38.86 -28.13
N GLY A 105 -7.05 39.30 -27.19
CA GLY A 105 -8.35 39.90 -27.45
C GLY A 105 -9.55 38.97 -27.32
N MET A 106 -9.34 37.65 -27.21
CA MET A 106 -10.40 36.67 -26.92
C MET A 106 -11.08 36.97 -25.58
N THR A 107 -12.36 36.64 -25.48
CA THR A 107 -13.13 36.79 -24.24
C THR A 107 -12.89 35.63 -23.28
N SER A 108 -13.18 35.84 -22.00
CA SER A 108 -13.09 34.75 -21.00
C SER A 108 -13.96 33.54 -21.35
N VAL A 109 -15.13 33.77 -21.94
CA VAL A 109 -16.06 32.70 -22.34
C VAL A 109 -15.51 31.89 -23.50
N GLU A 110 -14.88 32.54 -24.49
CA GLU A 110 -14.20 31.84 -25.59
C GLU A 110 -13.04 31.00 -25.08
N VAL A 111 -12.27 31.52 -24.12
CA VAL A 111 -11.17 30.77 -23.50
C VAL A 111 -11.68 29.54 -22.73
N LEU A 112 -12.77 29.68 -21.97
CA LEU A 112 -13.41 28.57 -21.26
C LEU A 112 -13.97 27.52 -22.22
N ALA A 113 -14.58 27.93 -23.33
CA ALA A 113 -15.06 27.01 -24.35
C ALA A 113 -13.93 26.19 -24.99
N LEU A 114 -12.73 26.76 -25.04
CA LEU A 114 -11.58 26.16 -25.69
C LEU A 114 -10.78 25.25 -24.75
N LEU A 115 -10.41 25.74 -23.56
CA LEU A 115 -9.56 25.03 -22.60
C LEU A 115 -10.35 24.33 -21.48
N GLY A 116 -11.62 24.65 -21.30
CA GLY A 116 -12.39 24.25 -20.13
C GLY A 116 -12.11 25.10 -18.90
N ASP A 117 -12.61 24.62 -17.76
CA ASP A 117 -12.55 25.35 -16.50
C ASP A 117 -11.11 25.48 -15.96
N PRO A 118 -10.69 26.67 -15.52
CA PRO A 118 -9.37 26.86 -14.94
C PRO A 118 -9.29 26.25 -13.55
N THR A 119 -8.09 25.84 -13.18
CA THR A 119 -7.82 25.34 -11.82
C THR A 119 -8.00 26.43 -10.77
N MET A 120 -7.62 27.67 -11.12
CA MET A 120 -7.80 28.84 -10.25
C MET A 120 -8.20 30.06 -11.08
N ASN A 121 -9.08 30.88 -10.52
CA ASN A 121 -9.50 32.17 -11.06
C ASN A 121 -9.43 33.22 -9.95
N ASP A 122 -8.35 34.01 -9.96
CA ASP A 122 -8.10 35.00 -8.93
C ASP A 122 -8.13 36.43 -9.53
N PRO A 123 -8.67 37.40 -8.79
CA PRO A 123 -8.60 38.81 -9.18
C PRO A 123 -7.15 39.31 -9.11
N SER A 124 -6.81 40.26 -9.98
CA SER A 124 -5.49 40.88 -9.97
C SER A 124 -5.49 42.23 -9.25
N LEU A 125 -4.39 42.52 -8.55
CA LEU A 125 -4.14 43.83 -7.95
C LEU A 125 -3.50 44.82 -8.95
N HIS A 126 -3.16 44.38 -10.16
CA HIS A 126 -2.52 45.22 -11.16
C HIS A 126 -3.55 46.07 -11.92
N LYS A 127 -3.32 47.37 -12.08
CA LYS A 127 -4.25 48.29 -12.79
C LYS A 127 -4.63 47.85 -14.21
N ARG A 128 -3.80 47.07 -14.90
CA ARG A 128 -3.98 46.63 -16.29
C ARG A 128 -4.40 45.16 -16.42
N ILE A 129 -4.73 44.50 -15.32
CA ILE A 129 -5.19 43.11 -15.29
C ILE A 129 -6.36 43.08 -14.31
N ASP A 130 -7.49 42.53 -14.71
CA ASP A 130 -8.64 42.43 -13.82
C ASP A 130 -8.62 41.10 -13.06
N PHE A 131 -8.35 40.02 -13.78
CA PHE A 131 -8.24 38.66 -13.23
C PHE A 131 -7.34 37.80 -14.12
N PHE A 132 -6.95 36.65 -13.60
CA PHE A 132 -6.17 35.67 -14.36
C PHE A 132 -6.73 34.26 -14.17
N TYR A 133 -6.66 33.48 -15.23
CA TYR A 133 -6.92 32.05 -15.20
C TYR A 133 -5.60 31.31 -15.08
N THR A 134 -5.48 30.48 -14.04
CA THR A 134 -4.35 29.58 -13.85
C THR A 134 -4.80 28.17 -14.13
N TYR A 135 -4.12 27.54 -15.08
CA TYR A 135 -4.23 26.12 -15.38
C TYR A 135 -2.98 25.46 -14.84
N GLN A 136 -3.13 24.60 -13.85
CA GLN A 136 -2.00 23.90 -13.25
C GLN A 136 -2.35 22.45 -12.99
N GLY A 137 -1.42 21.57 -13.28
CA GLY A 137 -1.66 20.15 -13.19
C GLY A 137 -0.38 19.35 -13.38
N ARG A 138 -0.49 18.06 -13.11
CA ARG A 138 0.57 17.08 -13.34
C ARG A 138 0.12 16.13 -14.43
N ARG A 139 0.91 15.99 -15.48
CA ARG A 139 0.65 15.00 -16.54
C ARG A 139 0.78 13.60 -15.96
N VAL A 140 -0.20 12.73 -16.19
CA VAL A 140 -0.25 11.38 -15.61
C VAL A 140 0.88 10.53 -16.21
N ALA A 141 1.09 10.65 -17.52
CA ALA A 141 2.11 9.89 -18.25
C ALA A 141 3.55 10.25 -17.81
N THR A 142 3.91 11.54 -17.84
CA THR A 142 5.31 11.98 -17.60
C THR A 142 5.58 12.36 -16.15
N ARG A 143 4.53 12.51 -15.33
CA ARG A 143 4.60 13.04 -13.95
C ARG A 143 5.22 14.43 -13.86
N GLN A 144 5.32 15.16 -14.97
CA GLN A 144 5.84 16.51 -15.00
C GLN A 144 4.77 17.50 -14.58
N TRP A 145 5.21 18.57 -13.92
CA TRP A 145 4.36 19.69 -13.54
C TRP A 145 4.26 20.68 -14.68
N SER A 146 3.03 21.04 -15.04
CA SER A 146 2.73 21.97 -16.12
C SER A 146 1.84 23.09 -15.59
N LYS A 147 2.16 24.33 -15.98
CA LYS A 147 1.44 25.52 -15.55
C LYS A 147 1.26 26.48 -16.72
N GLY A 148 0.02 26.77 -17.07
CA GLY A 148 -0.38 27.81 -18.01
C GLY A 148 -1.08 28.96 -17.28
N LEU A 149 -0.91 30.17 -17.78
CA LEU A 149 -1.50 31.37 -17.18
C LEU A 149 -2.08 32.28 -18.25
N ILE A 150 -3.30 32.76 -18.05
CA ILE A 150 -3.96 33.68 -18.99
C ILE A 150 -4.40 34.92 -18.22
N ARG A 151 -3.97 36.10 -18.68
CA ARG A 151 -4.26 37.39 -18.03
C ARG A 151 -5.33 38.14 -18.81
N PHE A 152 -6.33 38.63 -18.09
CA PHE A 152 -7.46 39.34 -18.68
C PHE A 152 -7.48 40.82 -18.27
N TYR A 153 -7.93 41.68 -19.18
CA TYR A 153 -8.26 43.07 -18.91
C TYR A 153 -9.53 43.43 -19.68
N ARG A 154 -10.50 44.03 -19.00
CA ARG A 154 -11.83 44.33 -19.53
C ARG A 154 -12.46 43.11 -20.22
N ASN A 155 -12.36 41.96 -19.56
CA ASN A 155 -12.83 40.67 -20.08
C ASN A 155 -12.19 40.19 -21.39
N LYS A 156 -10.98 40.68 -21.73
CA LYS A 156 -10.23 40.27 -22.91
C LYS A 156 -8.84 39.79 -22.55
N VAL A 157 -8.36 38.75 -23.23
CA VAL A 157 -6.99 38.24 -23.07
C VAL A 157 -6.00 39.34 -23.47
N VAL A 158 -5.08 39.67 -22.57
CA VAL A 158 -3.99 40.62 -22.82
C VAL A 158 -2.68 39.89 -23.10
N SER A 159 -2.43 38.82 -22.36
CA SER A 159 -1.21 38.03 -22.46
C SER A 159 -1.45 36.65 -21.85
N PHE A 160 -0.72 35.66 -22.32
CA PHE A 160 -0.76 34.31 -21.77
C PHE A 160 0.64 33.71 -21.74
N GLU A 161 0.86 32.80 -20.81
CA GLU A 161 2.05 31.97 -20.68
C GLU A 161 1.63 30.53 -20.99
N LEU A 162 2.32 29.95 -21.97
CA LEU A 162 2.08 28.58 -22.41
C LEU A 162 2.58 27.60 -21.34
N PRO A 163 1.81 26.54 -21.03
CA PRO A 163 2.31 25.45 -20.21
C PRO A 163 3.44 24.70 -20.89
N ASN A 164 4.36 24.17 -20.09
CA ASN A 164 5.36 23.23 -20.55
C ASN A 164 4.69 21.85 -20.67
N LEU A 165 4.27 21.49 -21.88
CA LEU A 165 3.51 20.28 -22.21
C LEU A 165 4.36 19.24 -22.95
#